data_AF-A0A1Y4UFD8-F1
#
_entry.id   AF-A0A1Y4UFD8-F1
#
_cell.length_a   1.000
_cell.length_b   1.000
_cell.length_c   1.000
_cell.angle_alpha   90.00
_cell.angle_beta   90.00
_cell.angle_gamma   90.00
#
_symmetry.space_group_name_H-M   'P 1'
#
loop_
_entity.id
_entity.type
_entity.pdbx_description
1 polymer ?
#
loop_
_entity_poly.entity_id
_entity_poly.type
_entity_poly.pdbx_seq_one_letter_code
_entity_poly.pdbx_strand_id
1 'polypeptide(L)'
;MNFPTQNWTRILTNNTIQRLNSEIKHRTKENGAFPNRQRSLILVCTRQCHIAITYWGTILHIRMYHLFQTEDELLSNIITD
;
A
#
# COMPACT_ATOMS: atom_id res chain seq x y z
N MET A 1 -7.39 16.15 -15.36
CA MET A 1 -6.45 15.16 -14.77
C MET A 1 -7.10 13.80 -14.86
N ASN A 2 -6.81 13.02 -15.89
CA ASN A 2 -7.46 11.72 -16.12
C ASN A 2 -6.68 10.61 -15.42
N PHE A 3 -6.85 10.51 -14.10
CA PHE A 3 -6.34 9.37 -13.35
C PHE A 3 -7.47 8.32 -13.24
N PRO A 4 -7.23 7.02 -13.54
CA PRO A 4 -8.28 6.00 -13.60
C PRO A 4 -9.09 5.93 -12.30
N THR A 5 -10.43 5.93 -12.40
CA THR A 5 -11.35 5.92 -11.24
C THR A 5 -11.12 4.71 -10.33
N GLN A 6 -10.75 3.55 -10.89
CA GLN A 6 -10.38 2.35 -10.12
C GLN A 6 -9.18 2.59 -9.18
N ASN A 7 -8.25 3.46 -9.56
CA ASN A 7 -7.09 3.79 -8.72
C ASN A 7 -7.45 4.80 -7.63
N TRP A 8 -8.39 5.71 -7.88
CA TRP A 8 -8.89 6.64 -6.85
C TRP A 8 -9.51 5.92 -5.66
N THR A 9 -10.40 4.96 -5.92
CA THR A 9 -11.01 4.16 -4.84
C THR A 9 -9.94 3.43 -4.02
N ARG A 10 -8.87 2.96 -4.66
CA ARG A 10 -7.77 2.26 -3.99
C ARG A 10 -6.90 3.19 -3.16
N ILE A 11 -6.50 4.34 -3.71
CA ILE A 11 -5.75 5.39 -2.98
C ILE A 11 -6.52 5.83 -1.72
N LEU A 12 -7.85 5.92 -1.82
CA LEU A 12 -8.71 6.30 -0.70
C LEU A 12 -8.97 5.12 0.27
N THR A 13 -8.76 3.86 -0.15
CA THR A 13 -8.90 2.70 0.74
C THR A 13 -7.70 2.58 1.67
N ASN A 14 -7.91 3.02 2.91
CA ASN A 14 -6.99 2.91 4.03
C ASN A 14 -6.76 1.45 4.51
N ASN A 15 -7.21 0.42 3.78
CA ASN A 15 -7.32 -0.94 4.30
C ASN A 15 -5.96 -1.55 4.69
N THR A 16 -4.92 -1.40 3.86
CA THR A 16 -3.56 -1.90 4.14
C THR A 16 -2.88 -1.16 5.28
N ILE A 17 -3.00 0.17 5.32
CA ILE A 17 -2.45 1.00 6.40
C ILE A 17 -3.21 0.75 7.72
N GLN A 18 -4.54 0.68 7.70
CA GLN A 18 -5.36 0.32 8.86
C GLN A 18 -5.03 -1.07 9.38
N ARG A 19 -4.83 -2.05 8.49
CA ARG A 19 -4.44 -3.40 8.86
C ARG A 19 -3.05 -3.42 9.49
N LEU A 20 -2.09 -2.71 8.91
CA LEU A 20 -0.75 -2.55 9.47
C LEU A 20 -0.79 -1.90 10.85
N ASN A 21 -1.56 -0.81 11.01
CA ASN A 21 -1.74 -0.14 12.29
C ASN A 21 -2.44 -1.02 13.33
N SER A 22 -3.42 -1.83 12.90
CA SER A 22 -4.13 -2.77 13.78
C SER A 22 -3.24 -3.91 14.23
N GLU A 23 -2.41 -4.46 13.33
CA GLU A 23 -1.43 -5.50 13.65
C GLU A 23 -0.35 -4.95 14.60
N ILE A 24 0.18 -3.76 14.33
CA ILE A 24 1.11 -3.08 15.25
C ILE A 24 0.43 -2.91 16.61
N LYS A 25 -0.80 -2.37 16.65
CA LYS A 25 -1.55 -2.17 17.89
C LYS A 25 -1.82 -3.47 18.64
N HIS A 26 -2.12 -4.57 17.95
CA HIS A 26 -2.33 -5.88 18.57
C HIS A 26 -1.04 -6.42 19.19
N ARG A 27 0.08 -6.37 18.45
CA ARG A 27 1.41 -6.81 18.90
C ARG A 27 1.98 -5.95 20.01
N THR A 28 1.63 -4.67 20.07
CA THR A 28 2.04 -3.76 21.15
C THR A 28 1.08 -3.77 22.33
N LYS A 29 -0.14 -4.29 22.19
CA LYS A 29 -1.12 -4.40 23.28
C LYS A 29 -0.74 -5.49 24.30
N GLU A 30 -0.18 -6.62 23.86
CA GLU A 30 0.30 -7.68 24.77
C GLU A 30 1.58 -7.26 25.52
N ASN A 31 2.41 -6.43 24.89
CA ASN A 31 3.62 -5.85 25.46
C ASN A 31 3.34 -4.48 26.10
N GLY A 32 2.55 -4.45 27.18
CA GLY A 32 2.32 -3.25 27.97
C GLY A 32 3.66 -2.58 28.35
N ALA A 33 3.92 -1.41 27.77
CA ALA A 33 5.17 -0.63 27.83
C ALA A 33 6.42 -1.37 27.29
N PHE A 34 6.82 -1.04 26.05
CA PHE A 34 8.13 -1.47 25.54
C PHE A 34 9.23 -0.94 26.47
N PRO A 35 10.09 -1.81 27.03
CA PRO A 35 11.12 -1.39 27.97
C PRO A 35 12.16 -0.45 27.37
N ASN A 36 12.19 -0.25 26.03
CA ASN A 36 13.04 0.71 25.33
C ASN A 36 12.45 1.08 23.95
N ARG A 37 12.54 2.36 23.55
CA ARG A 37 12.21 2.90 22.21
C ARG A 37 12.87 2.11 21.07
N GLN A 38 14.09 1.59 21.27
CA GLN A 38 14.79 0.81 20.25
C GLN A 38 14.10 -0.53 19.95
N ARG A 39 13.52 -1.18 20.97
CA ARG A 39 12.80 -2.45 20.81
C ARG A 39 11.47 -2.28 20.10
N SER A 40 10.76 -1.17 20.34
CA SER A 40 9.57 -0.84 19.56
C SER A 40 9.89 -0.59 18.08
N LEU A 41 11.04 0.02 17.80
CA LEU A 41 11.48 0.30 16.43
C LEU A 41 11.82 -1.00 15.69
N ILE A 42 12.53 -1.92 16.33
CA ILE A 42 12.79 -3.27 15.79
C ILE A 42 11.48 -4.02 15.51
N LEU A 43 10.49 -3.96 16.39
CA LEU A 43 9.19 -4.61 16.17
C LEU A 43 8.46 -4.03 14.94
N VAL A 44 8.43 -2.70 14.81
CA VAL A 44 7.80 -2.04 13.66
C VAL A 44 8.51 -2.41 12.36
N CYS A 45 9.86 -2.33 12.34
CA CYS A 45 10.65 -2.69 11.16
C CYS A 45 10.48 -4.17 10.79
N THR A 46 10.58 -5.09 11.76
CA THR A 46 10.40 -6.53 11.50
C THR A 46 9.00 -6.84 10.97
N ARG A 47 7.96 -6.16 11.45
CA ARG A 47 6.60 -6.33 10.93
C ARG A 47 6.42 -5.74 9.54
N GLN A 48 6.99 -4.57 9.27
CA GLN A 48 7.01 -4.00 7.92
C GLN A 48 7.75 -4.90 6.93
N CYS A 49 8.93 -5.42 7.30
CA CYS A 49 9.68 -6.37 6.49
C CYS A 49 8.90 -7.66 6.25
N HIS A 50 8.28 -8.25 7.28
CA HIS A 50 7.45 -9.43 7.12
C HIS A 50 6.30 -9.18 6.14
N ILE A 51 5.60 -8.05 6.26
CA ILE A 51 4.51 -7.69 5.34
C ILE A 51 5.03 -7.52 3.90
N ALA A 52 6.17 -6.85 3.71
CA ALA A 52 6.80 -6.66 2.41
C ALA A 52 7.30 -7.98 1.78
N ILE A 53 7.72 -8.95 2.59
CA ILE A 53 8.20 -10.27 2.13
C ILE A 53 7.04 -11.24 1.86
N THR A 54 5.92 -11.09 2.58
CA THR A 54 4.71 -11.90 2.34
C THR A 54 4.01 -11.50 1.04
N TYR A 55 3.02 -12.31 0.63
CA TYR A 55 2.09 -12.01 -0.47
C TYR A 55 1.49 -10.59 -0.44
N TRP A 56 1.43 -9.94 0.72
CA TRP A 56 1.00 -8.54 0.82
C TRP A 56 1.92 -7.57 0.08
N GLY A 57 3.22 -7.85 0.01
CA GLY A 57 4.19 -7.08 -0.78
C GLY A 57 4.08 -7.31 -2.28
N THR A 58 3.44 -8.40 -2.73
CA THR A 58 3.19 -8.67 -4.16
C THR A 58 1.86 -8.07 -4.65
N ILE A 59 0.98 -7.64 -3.75
CA ILE A 59 -0.25 -6.94 -4.12
C ILE A 59 0.09 -5.50 -4.50
N LEU A 60 0.07 -5.22 -5.81
CA LEU A 60 0.12 -3.86 -6.33
C LEU A 60 -1.17 -3.12 -5.92
N HIS A 61 -1.06 -2.25 -4.91
CA HIS A 61 -2.17 -1.44 -4.40
C HIS A 61 -2.74 -0.51 -5.47
N ILE A 62 -1.91 -0.10 -6.44
CA ILE A 62 -2.33 0.65 -7.64
C ILE A 62 -1.95 -0.19 -8.86
N ARG A 63 -2.94 -0.49 -9.71
CA ARG A 63 -2.70 -1.24 -10.94
C ARG A 63 -2.23 -0.25 -12.02
N MET A 64 -0.93 -0.29 -12.33
CA MET A 64 -0.31 0.64 -13.29
C MET A 64 -0.72 0.41 -14.74
N TYR A 65 -1.18 -0.79 -15.11
CA TYR A 65 -1.62 -1.06 -16.49
C TYR A 65 -2.75 -0.12 -16.96
N HIS A 66 -3.62 0.31 -16.03
CA HIS A 66 -4.69 1.25 -16.35
C HIS A 66 -4.16 2.64 -16.71
N LEU A 67 -2.98 3.02 -16.22
CA LEU A 67 -2.35 4.28 -16.59
C LEU A 67 -1.82 4.20 -18.03
N PHE A 68 -1.12 3.10 -18.35
CA PHE A 68 -0.57 2.86 -19.68
C PHE A 68 -1.66 2.68 -20.76
N GLN A 69 -2.77 2.00 -20.45
CA GLN A 69 -3.90 1.89 -21.38
C GLN A 69 -4.54 3.24 -21.71
N THR A 70 -4.65 4.15 -20.73
CA THR A 70 -5.17 5.49 -20.98
C THR A 70 -4.19 6.30 -21.83
N GLU A 71 -2.88 6.17 -21.62
CA GLU A 71 -1.87 6.82 -22.46
C GLU A 71 -1.89 6.27 -23.90
N ASP A 72 -1.99 4.96 -24.09
CA ASP A 72 -2.08 4.33 -25.41
C ASP A 72 -3.37 4.71 -26.16
N GLU A 73 -4.53 4.75 -25.48
CA GLU A 73 -5.79 5.25 -26.08
C GLU A 73 -5.69 6.73 -26.46
N LEU A 74 -5.05 7.57 -25.63
CA LEU A 74 -4.83 8.97 -25.97
C LEU A 74 -3.90 9.13 -27.17
N LEU A 75 -2.83 8.34 -27.25
CA LEU A 75 -1.90 8.34 -28.39
C LEU A 75 -2.56 7.81 -29.66
N SER A 76 -3.40 6.77 -29.58
CA SER A 76 -4.12 6.27 -30.75
C SER A 76 -5.09 7.30 -31.31
N ASN A 77 -5.82 8.00 -30.42
CA ASN A 77 -6.78 9.03 -30.83
C ASN A 77 -6.10 10.23 -31.51
N ILE A 78 -4.87 10.59 -31.11
CA ILE A 78 -4.08 11.66 -31.73
C ILE A 78 -3.55 11.27 -33.12
N ILE A 79 -3.31 9.99 -33.37
CA ILE A 79 -2.81 9.48 -34.67
C ILE A 79 -3.95 9.28 -35.68
N THR A 80 -5.18 9.10 -35.20
CA THR A 80 -6.38 8.88 -36.03
C THR A 80 -7.13 10.16 -36.42
N ASP A 81 -6.76 11.31 -35.87
CA ASP A 81 -7.21 12.66 -36.27
C ASP A 81 -6.20 13.33 -37.23
#